data_AF-B6JI36-F1
#
_entry.id   AF-B6JI36-F1
#
_cell.length_a   1.000
_cell.length_b   1.000
_cell.length_c   1.000
_cell.angle_alpha   90.00
_cell.angle_beta   90.00
_cell.angle_gamma   90.00
#
_symmetry.space_group_name_H-M   'P 1'
#
loop_
_entity.id
_entity.type
_entity.pdbx_description
1 polymer ?
#
loop_
_entity_poly.entity_id
_entity_poly.type
_entity_poly.pdbx_seq_one_letter_code
_entity_poly.pdbx_strand_id
1 'polypeptide(L)'
;MGQLALGFGSRGWGDVLPRHAAHLRALRISATRVCAAGAVAVLLAGCIMKQDLPDLALDIPVAYQKDATPQRQDAPPTLDWWRGFRSAELTQLMEEAQRVNLDITAATARLLQADAMTRTAGAALLPTLDANASATRSKSSSGYLNNGTVAARGTINTYSTSLSASYEIDLWGKNRDALLAAEESANASRYDRDTVALTAMASVANAYFQVLAAQDRIATAERNIASAKRIYDAIKARVDAGTGSDLDLAQQESLLANQRAAVPPLRQTLTQNLNILATLVARPPERVHIRGGSLGRVSAPRVTPGLPSELLIQRPDIRRQEAQLASATANVGSARAQFFPSIQLTGQGGYQSAALSALFMPQSAFFNLAAGLTQPIFDAGRIQANFDLTKAQQDELLQTYRKTVISAFSDVNTALDAIRQTAQRLRLQRVVVASSRRAFKLSEDQLRAGTADIITVLNTQQTLFQAEDTLLQAQLAWLQSYVSLFQALGGGWEPRVEQRTVTTMREPGNAL
;
A
#
# COMPACT_ATOMS: atom_id res chain seq x y z
N MET A 1 28.91 -48.21 -99.63
CA MET A 1 28.57 -48.39 -101.06
C MET A 1 27.27 -47.65 -101.33
N GLY A 2 27.24 -46.81 -102.37
CA GLY A 2 26.06 -46.05 -102.87
C GLY A 2 25.96 -44.63 -102.31
N GLN A 3 26.60 -43.60 -102.88
CA GLN A 3 26.19 -42.77 -104.06
C GLN A 3 24.82 -42.08 -103.87
N LEU A 4 24.78 -40.75 -103.63
CA LEU A 4 24.87 -39.60 -104.57
C LEU A 4 23.58 -39.34 -105.36
N ALA A 5 22.95 -38.17 -105.13
CA ALA A 5 22.28 -37.29 -106.11
C ALA A 5 21.52 -36.17 -105.33
N LEU A 6 21.94 -34.90 -105.39
CA LEU A 6 21.57 -33.85 -106.37
C LEU A 6 20.14 -33.31 -106.23
N GLY A 7 20.01 -31.97 -106.16
CA GLY A 7 18.77 -31.29 -106.60
C GLY A 7 18.41 -30.01 -105.84
N PHE A 8 18.57 -28.88 -106.51
CA PHE A 8 18.41 -27.49 -106.06
C PHE A 8 17.00 -26.92 -106.35
N GLY A 9 16.54 -25.96 -105.52
CA GLY A 9 15.51 -24.94 -105.85
C GLY A 9 14.04 -25.36 -105.64
N SER A 10 13.10 -24.53 -105.20
CA SER A 10 13.06 -23.07 -105.01
C SER A 10 11.80 -22.65 -104.21
N ARG A 11 11.94 -21.63 -103.36
CA ARG A 11 10.96 -20.62 -102.92
C ARG A 11 9.60 -21.07 -102.34
N GLY A 12 9.45 -20.82 -101.04
CA GLY A 12 8.48 -19.81 -100.57
C GLY A 12 7.47 -20.27 -99.51
N TRP A 13 7.27 -19.37 -98.55
CA TRP A 13 6.16 -19.25 -97.58
C TRP A 13 6.30 -19.99 -96.25
N GLY A 14 6.25 -19.22 -95.15
CA GLY A 14 5.86 -19.71 -93.83
C GLY A 14 6.84 -19.37 -92.71
N ASP A 15 6.71 -18.16 -92.16
CA ASP A 15 7.26 -17.76 -90.85
C ASP A 15 6.81 -18.72 -89.73
N VAL A 16 7.75 -19.34 -89.02
CA VAL A 16 7.73 -19.54 -87.55
C VAL A 16 9.16 -19.79 -87.05
N LEU A 17 9.73 -18.85 -86.31
CA LEU A 17 10.93 -19.05 -85.47
C LEU A 17 10.50 -19.17 -84.00
N PRO A 18 11.09 -20.08 -83.20
CA PRO A 18 11.22 -19.87 -81.77
C PRO A 18 12.69 -19.59 -81.43
N ARG A 19 12.95 -18.42 -80.83
CA ARG A 19 14.24 -18.07 -80.23
C ARG A 19 14.31 -18.63 -78.82
N HIS A 20 15.21 -19.60 -78.61
CA HIS A 20 15.75 -19.92 -77.29
C HIS A 20 16.82 -18.88 -76.87
N ALA A 21 16.97 -18.74 -75.55
CA ALA A 21 18.06 -18.08 -74.80
C ALA A 21 17.86 -16.59 -74.41
N ALA A 22 17.37 -16.36 -73.18
CA ALA A 22 17.92 -15.37 -72.22
C ALA A 22 17.14 -15.36 -70.88
N HIS A 23 17.25 -16.41 -70.06
CA HIS A 23 16.74 -16.40 -68.67
C HIS A 23 17.77 -16.96 -67.68
N LEU A 24 18.97 -16.37 -67.57
CA LEU A 24 19.94 -16.79 -66.53
C LEU A 24 20.75 -15.63 -65.92
N ARG A 25 20.21 -14.39 -65.84
CA ARG A 25 20.88 -13.29 -65.12
C ARG A 25 20.08 -12.63 -63.99
N ALA A 26 18.82 -13.00 -63.75
CA ALA A 26 17.97 -12.34 -62.75
C ALA A 26 18.02 -12.95 -61.33
N LEU A 27 18.62 -14.14 -61.12
CA LEU A 27 18.58 -14.84 -59.83
C LEU A 27 19.77 -14.61 -58.88
N ARG A 28 20.76 -13.78 -59.25
CA ARG A 28 21.94 -13.53 -58.39
C ARG A 28 21.80 -12.33 -57.43
N ILE A 29 20.74 -11.53 -57.54
CA ILE A 29 20.54 -10.32 -56.71
C ILE A 29 19.68 -10.60 -55.46
N SER A 30 18.95 -11.72 -55.43
CA SER A 30 18.06 -12.09 -54.32
C SER A 30 18.79 -12.77 -53.15
N ALA A 31 19.77 -13.64 -53.41
CA ALA A 31 20.47 -14.36 -52.35
C ALA A 31 21.33 -13.46 -51.45
N THR A 32 22.02 -12.46 -52.02
CA THR A 32 22.85 -11.51 -51.25
C THR A 32 22.03 -10.53 -50.41
N ARG A 33 20.85 -10.11 -50.88
CA ARG A 33 19.92 -9.28 -50.08
C ARG A 33 19.25 -10.07 -48.95
N VAL A 34 18.93 -11.34 -49.18
CA VAL A 34 18.35 -12.23 -48.16
C VAL A 34 19.38 -12.63 -47.11
N CYS A 35 20.64 -12.92 -47.51
CA CYS A 35 21.72 -13.17 -46.55
C CYS A 35 22.12 -11.91 -45.76
N ALA A 36 22.09 -10.72 -46.37
CA ALA A 36 22.33 -9.47 -45.65
C ALA A 36 21.19 -9.14 -44.65
N ALA A 37 19.93 -9.36 -45.04
CA ALA A 37 18.79 -9.21 -44.13
C ALA A 37 18.82 -10.24 -42.98
N GLY A 38 19.23 -11.48 -43.26
CA GLY A 38 19.43 -12.52 -42.24
C GLY A 38 20.58 -12.23 -41.28
N ALA A 39 21.71 -11.71 -41.79
CA ALA A 39 22.85 -11.32 -40.95
C ALA A 39 22.54 -10.12 -40.04
N VAL A 40 21.76 -9.15 -40.53
CA VAL A 40 21.26 -8.02 -39.71
C VAL A 40 20.27 -8.51 -38.65
N ALA A 41 19.38 -9.46 -38.97
CA ALA A 41 18.47 -10.05 -38.00
C ALA A 41 19.17 -10.85 -36.88
N VAL A 42 20.28 -11.54 -37.20
CA VAL A 42 21.09 -12.26 -36.20
C VAL A 42 21.91 -11.31 -35.33
N LEU A 43 22.39 -10.18 -35.87
CA LEU A 43 23.10 -9.15 -35.10
C LEU A 43 22.17 -8.33 -34.19
N LEU A 44 20.87 -8.27 -34.47
CA LEU A 44 19.85 -7.61 -33.65
C LEU A 44 19.29 -8.47 -32.51
N ALA A 45 19.59 -9.78 -32.48
CA ALA A 45 19.03 -10.71 -31.49
C ALA A 45 19.74 -10.68 -30.11
N GLY A 46 20.70 -9.78 -29.90
CA GLY A 46 21.70 -9.91 -28.83
C GLY A 46 21.62 -9.01 -27.59
N CYS A 47 20.70 -8.03 -27.50
CA CYS A 47 20.72 -7.07 -26.39
C CYS A 47 19.35 -6.90 -25.73
N ILE A 48 18.86 -7.93 -25.03
CA ILE A 48 17.89 -7.69 -23.96
C ILE A 48 18.67 -7.07 -22.79
N MET A 49 18.37 -5.82 -22.46
CA MET A 49 18.86 -5.18 -21.25
C MET A 49 18.25 -5.91 -20.05
N LYS A 50 19.06 -6.70 -19.35
CA LYS A 50 18.65 -7.37 -18.13
C LYS A 50 18.46 -6.31 -17.04
N GLN A 51 17.34 -6.39 -16.30
CA GLN A 51 17.12 -5.58 -15.11
C GLN A 51 18.22 -5.85 -14.08
N ASP A 52 18.77 -4.77 -13.55
CA ASP A 52 19.79 -4.78 -12.51
C ASP A 52 19.07 -4.85 -11.15
N LEU A 53 18.82 -6.07 -10.70
CA LEU A 53 18.15 -6.32 -9.42
C LEU A 53 19.16 -6.13 -8.28
N PRO A 54 18.88 -5.26 -7.29
CA PRO A 54 19.77 -5.08 -6.17
C PRO A 54 19.80 -6.33 -5.27
N ASP A 55 20.97 -6.66 -4.74
CA ASP A 55 21.09 -7.70 -3.72
C ASP A 55 20.44 -7.23 -2.41
N LEU A 56 19.42 -7.96 -1.97
CA LEU A 56 18.69 -7.63 -0.75
C LEU A 56 19.57 -7.79 0.50
N ALA A 57 20.49 -8.76 0.52
CA ALA A 57 21.39 -9.07 1.64
C ALA A 57 20.74 -8.96 3.04
N LEU A 58 19.55 -9.57 3.21
CA LEU A 58 18.79 -9.57 4.46
C LEU A 58 19.16 -10.78 5.33
N ASP A 59 19.49 -10.53 6.60
CA ASP A 59 19.59 -11.57 7.63
C ASP A 59 18.21 -11.80 8.26
N ILE A 60 17.53 -12.88 7.86
CA ILE A 60 16.19 -13.23 8.34
C ILE A 60 16.33 -14.28 9.45
N PRO A 61 15.89 -14.00 10.68
CA PRO A 61 15.97 -14.96 11.78
C PRO A 61 15.04 -16.16 11.52
N VAL A 62 15.51 -17.36 11.89
CA VAL A 62 14.73 -18.61 11.74
C VAL A 62 13.54 -18.67 12.71
N ALA A 63 13.64 -18.00 13.86
CA ALA A 63 12.59 -17.95 14.87
C ALA A 63 12.60 -16.61 15.64
N TYR A 64 11.46 -16.23 16.20
CA TYR A 64 11.40 -15.12 17.14
C TYR A 64 12.12 -15.49 18.44
N GLN A 65 12.86 -14.54 19.04
CA GLN A 65 13.77 -14.78 20.18
C GLN A 65 13.10 -15.47 21.38
N LYS A 66 11.78 -15.38 21.48
CA LYS A 66 11.02 -15.77 22.65
C LYS A 66 10.05 -16.93 22.41
N ASP A 67 9.99 -17.50 21.20
CA ASP A 67 9.07 -18.59 20.82
C ASP A 67 9.64 -20.01 20.96
N ALA A 68 10.54 -20.22 21.92
CA ALA A 68 11.12 -21.52 22.24
C ALA A 68 10.14 -22.51 22.94
N THR A 69 8.85 -22.53 22.56
CA THR A 69 7.92 -23.58 22.99
C THR A 69 7.24 -24.22 21.77
N PRO A 70 7.79 -25.32 21.22
CA PRO A 70 7.42 -25.90 19.92
C PRO A 70 6.11 -26.71 19.93
N GLN A 71 5.14 -26.37 20.77
CA GLN A 71 4.04 -27.29 21.12
C GLN A 71 2.66 -26.64 21.23
N ARG A 72 2.46 -25.46 20.66
CA ARG A 72 1.14 -24.81 20.64
C ARG A 72 0.57 -24.98 19.24
N GLN A 73 -0.60 -25.60 19.13
CA GLN A 73 -1.35 -25.72 17.87
C GLN A 73 -1.34 -24.39 17.13
N ASP A 74 -0.87 -24.40 15.88
CA ASP A 74 -0.76 -23.20 15.05
C ASP A 74 -2.12 -22.51 14.97
N ALA A 75 -2.16 -21.27 15.46
CA ALA A 75 -3.32 -20.39 15.43
C ALA A 75 -2.89 -19.07 14.75
N PRO A 76 -2.62 -19.10 13.42
CA PRO A 76 -2.32 -17.89 12.68
C PRO A 76 -3.49 -16.90 12.83
N PRO A 77 -3.21 -15.59 12.79
CA PRO A 77 -4.26 -14.59 12.95
C PRO A 77 -5.27 -14.72 11.81
N THR A 78 -6.57 -14.81 12.13
CA THR A 78 -7.63 -14.86 11.12
C THR A 78 -7.90 -13.46 10.57
N LEU A 79 -8.43 -13.37 9.33
CA LEU A 79 -8.84 -12.10 8.71
C LEU A 79 -9.77 -11.25 9.60
N ASP A 80 -10.60 -11.91 10.41
CA ASP A 80 -11.55 -11.33 11.36
C ASP A 80 -11.07 -11.45 12.82
N TRP A 81 -9.76 -11.30 13.06
CA TRP A 81 -9.09 -11.48 14.35
C TRP A 81 -9.82 -10.85 15.55
N TRP A 82 -10.52 -9.73 15.35
CA TRP A 82 -11.27 -9.03 16.38
C TRP A 82 -12.41 -9.87 16.99
N ARG A 83 -12.96 -10.84 16.27
CA ARG A 83 -13.97 -11.77 16.81
C ARG A 83 -13.42 -12.61 17.96
N GLY A 84 -12.11 -12.84 17.98
CA GLY A 84 -11.43 -13.57 19.05
C GLY A 84 -11.55 -12.89 20.42
N PHE A 85 -11.85 -11.59 20.48
CA PHE A 85 -12.14 -10.88 21.73
C PHE A 85 -13.52 -11.19 22.33
N ARG A 86 -14.39 -11.89 21.57
CA ARG A 86 -15.73 -12.32 21.98
C ARG A 86 -16.65 -11.17 22.43
N SER A 87 -16.48 -9.98 21.86
CA SER A 87 -17.42 -8.86 22.02
C SER A 87 -18.23 -8.66 20.73
N ALA A 88 -19.55 -8.82 20.82
CA ALA A 88 -20.47 -8.59 19.71
C ALA A 88 -20.51 -7.11 19.29
N GLU A 89 -20.46 -6.20 20.25
CA GLU A 89 -20.44 -4.75 19.99
C GLU A 89 -19.13 -4.33 19.31
N LEU A 90 -17.97 -4.84 19.76
CA LEU A 90 -16.70 -4.62 19.05
C LEU A 90 -16.77 -5.15 17.62
N THR A 91 -17.32 -6.34 17.43
CA THR A 91 -17.45 -6.95 16.10
C THR A 91 -18.28 -6.08 15.16
N GLN A 92 -19.41 -5.55 15.64
CA GLN A 92 -20.24 -4.63 14.86
C GLN A 92 -19.51 -3.34 14.50
N LEU A 93 -18.77 -2.74 15.44
CA LEU A 93 -17.98 -1.53 15.19
C LEU A 93 -16.88 -1.77 14.15
N MET A 94 -16.19 -2.92 14.22
CA MET A 94 -15.14 -3.28 13.27
C MET A 94 -15.72 -3.50 11.86
N GLU A 95 -16.80 -4.27 11.74
CA GLU A 95 -17.47 -4.52 10.46
C GLU A 95 -18.04 -3.23 9.85
N GLU A 96 -18.57 -2.33 10.69
CA GLU A 96 -19.04 -1.03 10.24
C GLU A 96 -17.87 -0.17 9.76
N ALA A 97 -16.84 0.03 10.59
CA ALA A 97 -15.66 0.82 10.25
C ALA A 97 -15.01 0.33 8.95
N GLN A 98 -14.89 -0.99 8.75
CA GLN A 98 -14.32 -1.55 7.52
C GLN A 98 -15.09 -1.11 6.25
N ARG A 99 -16.39 -0.86 6.37
CA ARG A 99 -17.25 -0.45 5.24
C ARG A 99 -17.31 1.06 5.04
N VAL A 100 -17.34 1.84 6.13
CA VAL A 100 -17.69 3.28 6.05
C VAL A 100 -16.55 4.21 6.45
N ASN A 101 -15.42 3.70 6.95
CA ASN A 101 -14.32 4.55 7.39
C ASN A 101 -13.78 5.43 6.24
N LEU A 102 -13.65 6.72 6.54
CA LEU A 102 -13.30 7.73 5.55
C LEU A 102 -11.83 7.67 5.12
N ASP A 103 -10.92 7.24 6.00
CA ASP A 103 -9.49 7.07 5.66
C ASP A 103 -9.29 5.90 4.69
N ILE A 104 -9.99 4.79 4.91
CA ILE A 104 -9.99 3.64 3.98
C ILE A 104 -10.58 4.05 2.63
N THR A 105 -11.65 4.85 2.63
CA THR A 105 -12.26 5.38 1.40
C THR A 105 -11.31 6.31 0.65
N ALA A 106 -10.62 7.20 1.36
CA ALA A 106 -9.60 8.08 0.78
C ALA A 106 -8.41 7.29 0.22
N ALA A 107 -7.93 6.26 0.92
CA ALA A 107 -6.86 5.39 0.43
C ALA A 107 -7.29 4.60 -0.82
N THR A 108 -8.54 4.16 -0.88
CA THR A 108 -9.12 3.52 -2.08
C THR A 108 -9.15 4.49 -3.27
N ALA A 109 -9.46 5.77 -3.05
CA ALA A 109 -9.39 6.79 -4.10
C ALA A 109 -7.94 7.07 -4.56
N ARG A 110 -6.94 6.98 -3.66
CA ARG A 110 -5.52 7.08 -4.04
C ARG A 110 -5.08 5.91 -4.91
N LEU A 111 -5.56 4.69 -4.62
CA LEU A 111 -5.34 3.54 -5.48
C LEU A 111 -5.92 3.77 -6.89
N LEU A 112 -7.14 4.27 -7.00
CA LEU A 112 -7.73 4.58 -8.32
C LEU A 112 -6.94 5.65 -9.09
N GLN A 113 -6.36 6.63 -8.40
CA GLN A 113 -5.44 7.60 -9.00
C GLN A 113 -4.18 6.92 -9.52
N ALA A 114 -3.57 6.01 -8.75
CA ALA A 114 -2.40 5.27 -9.18
C ALA A 114 -2.70 4.38 -10.40
N ASP A 115 -3.82 3.64 -10.41
CA ASP A 115 -4.26 2.85 -11.57
C ASP A 115 -4.49 3.73 -12.83
N ALA A 116 -4.98 4.97 -12.64
CA ALA A 116 -5.11 5.93 -13.75
C ALA A 116 -3.74 6.41 -14.24
N MET A 117 -2.78 6.65 -13.35
CA MET A 117 -1.41 7.00 -13.71
C MET A 117 -0.72 5.88 -14.48
N THR A 118 -0.96 4.61 -14.13
CA THR A 118 -0.50 3.45 -14.89
C THR A 118 -1.02 3.47 -16.33
N ARG A 119 -2.32 3.77 -16.54
CA ARG A 119 -2.88 3.92 -17.90
C ARG A 119 -2.25 5.07 -18.67
N THR A 120 -1.97 6.20 -18.01
CA THR A 120 -1.28 7.34 -18.63
C THR A 120 0.14 6.97 -19.04
N ALA A 121 0.89 6.24 -18.20
CA ALA A 121 2.22 5.74 -18.55
C ALA A 121 2.17 4.76 -19.73
N GLY A 122 1.19 3.86 -19.73
CA GLY A 122 0.98 2.88 -20.81
C GLY A 122 0.58 3.51 -22.15
N ALA A 123 -0.02 4.71 -22.15
CA ALA A 123 -0.39 5.41 -23.39
C ALA A 123 0.84 5.72 -24.27
N ALA A 124 2.03 5.89 -23.68
CA ALA A 124 3.28 6.10 -24.42
C ALA A 124 3.73 4.87 -25.24
N LEU A 125 3.11 3.70 -25.06
CA LEU A 125 3.33 2.50 -25.87
C LEU A 125 2.46 2.43 -27.13
N LEU A 126 1.55 3.39 -27.31
CA LEU A 126 0.64 3.48 -28.44
C LEU A 126 0.90 4.76 -29.25
N PRO A 127 0.55 4.78 -30.54
CA PRO A 127 0.58 6.01 -31.32
C PRO A 127 -0.42 7.02 -30.77
N THR A 128 -0.03 8.29 -30.67
CA THR A 128 -1.00 9.39 -30.48
C THR A 128 -1.56 9.80 -31.82
N LEU A 129 -2.81 10.25 -31.84
CA LEU A 129 -3.52 10.69 -33.04
C LEU A 129 -4.19 12.04 -32.78
N ASP A 130 -3.76 13.07 -33.51
CA ASP A 130 -4.20 14.45 -33.32
C ASP A 130 -4.88 14.98 -34.57
N ALA A 131 -6.04 15.61 -34.39
CA ALA A 131 -6.71 16.36 -35.43
C ALA A 131 -6.32 17.84 -35.33
N ASN A 132 -5.74 18.37 -36.39
CA ASN A 132 -5.23 19.73 -36.46
C ASN A 132 -6.02 20.50 -37.52
N ALA A 133 -6.42 21.73 -37.20
CA ALA A 133 -6.97 22.67 -38.16
C ALA A 133 -6.31 24.03 -37.94
N SER A 134 -5.81 24.64 -39.01
CA SER A 134 -5.14 25.93 -38.91
C SER A 134 -5.48 26.83 -40.09
N ALA A 135 -5.53 28.13 -39.82
CA ALA A 135 -5.65 29.17 -40.81
C ALA A 135 -4.56 30.22 -40.52
N THR A 136 -3.56 30.29 -41.38
CA THR A 136 -2.47 31.25 -41.27
C THR A 136 -2.56 32.25 -42.39
N ARG A 137 -2.47 33.54 -42.05
CA ARG A 137 -2.31 34.64 -43.00
C ARG A 137 -1.05 35.39 -42.64
N SER A 138 -0.05 35.34 -43.52
CA SER A 138 1.22 36.04 -43.33
C SER A 138 1.47 37.01 -44.47
N LYS A 139 2.07 38.15 -44.16
CA LYS A 139 2.51 39.15 -45.14
C LYS A 139 3.97 39.42 -44.89
N SER A 140 4.82 39.07 -45.85
CA SER A 140 6.25 39.39 -45.77
C SER A 140 6.49 40.85 -46.16
N SER A 141 7.32 41.55 -45.39
CA SER A 141 7.80 42.89 -45.75
C SER A 141 8.86 42.79 -46.85
N SER A 142 8.99 43.84 -47.68
CA SER A 142 10.01 43.85 -48.74
C SER A 142 11.41 43.88 -48.14
N GLY A 143 12.24 42.91 -48.50
CA GLY A 143 13.63 42.79 -48.03
C GLY A 143 13.91 41.55 -47.18
N TYR A 144 12.91 40.75 -46.83
CA TYR A 144 13.12 39.46 -46.16
C TYR A 144 13.59 38.40 -47.16
N LEU A 145 14.83 37.93 -47.02
CA LEU A 145 15.35 36.77 -47.74
C LEU A 145 14.93 35.50 -47.00
N ASN A 146 14.13 34.64 -47.63
CA ASN A 146 13.84 33.31 -47.08
C ASN A 146 14.52 32.25 -47.96
N ASN A 147 15.44 31.50 -47.37
CA ASN A 147 16.13 30.37 -48.00
C ASN A 147 16.76 30.70 -49.37
N GLY A 148 17.42 31.87 -49.50
CA GLY A 148 18.12 32.29 -50.72
C GLY A 148 17.24 32.77 -51.88
N THR A 149 15.91 32.82 -51.69
CA THR A 149 14.97 33.39 -52.65
C THR A 149 14.40 34.70 -52.13
N VAL A 150 14.21 35.69 -53.01
CA VAL A 150 13.47 36.91 -52.66
C VAL A 150 12.05 36.46 -52.31
N ALA A 151 11.65 36.58 -51.04
CA ALA A 151 10.28 36.26 -50.64
C ALA A 151 9.33 37.11 -51.48
N ALA A 152 8.45 36.47 -52.25
CA ALA A 152 7.53 37.16 -53.13
C ALA A 152 6.73 38.19 -52.31
N ARG A 153 6.68 39.45 -52.78
CA ARG A 153 5.76 40.45 -52.21
C ARG A 153 4.35 39.89 -52.29
N GLY A 154 3.73 39.62 -51.15
CA GLY A 154 2.41 39.01 -51.15
C GLY A 154 1.87 38.75 -49.76
N THR A 155 0.55 38.70 -49.68
CA THR A 155 -0.15 38.08 -48.56
C THR A 155 -0.32 36.61 -48.91
N ILE A 156 0.17 35.71 -48.06
CA ILE A 156 -0.01 34.27 -48.19
C ILE A 156 -1.09 33.86 -47.20
N ASN A 157 -2.12 33.20 -47.70
CA ASN A 157 -3.11 32.51 -46.88
C ASN A 157 -2.83 31.01 -46.99
N THR A 158 -2.85 30.32 -45.87
CA THR A 158 -2.74 28.86 -45.80
C THR A 158 -3.83 28.36 -44.88
N TYR A 159 -4.73 27.55 -45.41
CA TYR A 159 -5.74 26.81 -44.66
C TYR A 159 -5.34 25.33 -44.69
N SER A 160 -5.28 24.70 -43.53
CA SER A 160 -4.99 23.26 -43.43
C SER A 160 -5.91 22.57 -42.43
N THR A 161 -6.25 21.34 -42.77
CA THR A 161 -6.89 20.38 -41.86
C THR A 161 -6.14 19.08 -42.00
N SER A 162 -5.61 18.52 -40.92
CA SER A 162 -4.79 17.31 -40.99
C SER A 162 -4.97 16.44 -39.77
N LEU A 163 -4.90 15.14 -39.98
CA LEU A 163 -4.73 14.16 -38.94
C LEU A 163 -3.24 13.81 -38.87
N SER A 164 -2.64 13.88 -37.69
CA SER A 164 -1.24 13.49 -37.46
C SER A 164 -1.18 12.37 -36.46
N ALA A 165 -0.34 11.37 -36.72
CA ALA A 165 0.02 10.32 -35.79
C ALA A 165 1.51 10.40 -35.47
N SER A 166 1.87 10.23 -34.21
CA SER A 166 3.27 10.08 -33.78
C SER A 166 3.42 8.86 -32.87
N TYR A 167 4.53 8.15 -33.04
CA TYR A 167 4.80 6.92 -32.30
C TYR A 167 6.30 6.71 -32.09
N GLU A 168 6.69 6.49 -30.84
CA GLU A 168 8.06 6.10 -30.50
C GLU A 168 8.16 4.57 -30.49
N ILE A 169 9.04 4.01 -31.32
CA ILE A 169 9.30 2.57 -31.29
C ILE A 169 10.13 2.27 -30.05
N ASP A 170 9.52 1.58 -29.08
CA ASP A 170 10.20 1.22 -27.84
C ASP A 170 11.07 -0.04 -27.99
N LEU A 171 12.22 0.12 -28.65
CA LEU A 171 13.19 -0.97 -28.86
C LEU A 171 13.99 -1.28 -27.58
N TRP A 172 14.30 -0.26 -26.78
CA TRP A 172 15.16 -0.35 -25.61
C TRP A 172 14.41 -0.54 -24.29
N GLY A 173 13.07 -0.51 -24.32
CA GLY A 173 12.23 -0.69 -23.13
C GLY A 173 12.02 0.58 -22.31
N LYS A 174 12.32 1.78 -22.84
CA LYS A 174 12.16 3.06 -22.12
C LYS A 174 10.74 3.26 -21.61
N ASN A 175 9.76 3.04 -22.48
CA ASN A 175 8.34 3.27 -22.18
C ASN A 175 7.73 2.05 -21.45
N ARG A 176 8.20 0.83 -21.74
CA ARG A 176 7.81 -0.39 -21.00
C ARG A 176 8.26 -0.34 -19.54
N ASP A 177 9.50 0.06 -19.28
CA ASP A 177 10.01 0.23 -17.92
C ASP A 177 9.29 1.38 -17.20
N ALA A 178 8.94 2.45 -17.89
CA ALA A 178 8.12 3.53 -17.30
C ALA A 178 6.70 3.05 -16.94
N LEU A 179 6.09 2.19 -17.77
CA LEU A 179 4.82 1.53 -17.44
C LEU A 179 4.99 0.60 -16.24
N LEU A 180 6.00 -0.26 -16.23
CA LEU A 180 6.26 -1.17 -15.11
C LEU A 180 6.49 -0.40 -13.80
N ALA A 181 7.21 0.72 -13.85
CA ALA A 181 7.39 1.59 -12.69
C ALA A 181 6.05 2.12 -12.16
N ALA A 182 5.13 2.50 -13.06
CA ALA A 182 3.80 2.96 -12.69
C ALA A 182 2.89 1.83 -12.19
N GLU A 183 3.02 0.61 -12.72
CA GLU A 183 2.33 -0.59 -12.22
C GLU A 183 2.76 -0.92 -10.80
N GLU A 184 4.06 -0.92 -10.52
CA GLU A 184 4.58 -1.19 -9.18
C GLU A 184 4.24 -0.07 -8.17
N SER A 185 4.16 1.18 -8.62
CA SER A 185 3.64 2.28 -7.81
C SER A 185 2.15 2.11 -7.47
N ALA A 186 1.35 1.57 -8.40
CA ALA A 186 -0.03 1.19 -8.13
C ALA A 186 -0.13 0.02 -7.16
N ASN A 187 0.75 -1.00 -7.28
CA ASN A 187 0.85 -2.08 -6.30
C ASN A 187 1.20 -1.57 -4.91
N ALA A 188 2.16 -0.64 -4.79
CA ALA A 188 2.48 0.02 -3.53
C ALA A 188 1.23 0.72 -2.94
N SER A 189 0.44 1.40 -3.78
CA SER A 189 -0.82 2.05 -3.34
C SER A 189 -1.87 1.05 -2.87
N ARG A 190 -1.92 -0.18 -3.42
CA ARG A 190 -2.79 -1.27 -2.93
C ARG A 190 -2.42 -1.65 -1.50
N TYR A 191 -1.13 -1.92 -1.26
CA TYR A 191 -0.63 -2.27 0.07
C TYR A 191 -0.72 -1.12 1.08
N ASP A 192 -0.61 0.13 0.62
CA ASP A 192 -0.82 1.30 1.49
C ASP A 192 -2.28 1.38 1.97
N ARG A 193 -3.25 1.11 1.08
CA ARG A 193 -4.67 1.00 1.45
C ARG A 193 -4.90 -0.09 2.50
N ASP A 194 -4.23 -1.22 2.40
CA ASP A 194 -4.34 -2.30 3.38
C ASP A 194 -3.69 -1.92 4.73
N THR A 195 -2.58 -1.19 4.70
CA THR A 195 -1.93 -0.62 5.90
C THR A 195 -2.84 0.38 6.62
N VAL A 196 -3.52 1.25 5.86
CA VAL A 196 -4.51 2.19 6.41
C VAL A 196 -5.69 1.43 7.02
N ALA A 197 -6.21 0.40 6.34
CA ALA A 197 -7.28 -0.43 6.88
C ALA A 197 -6.89 -1.11 8.19
N LEU A 198 -5.71 -1.73 8.26
CA LEU A 198 -5.18 -2.35 9.47
C LEU A 198 -5.07 -1.34 10.63
N THR A 199 -4.52 -0.16 10.36
CA THR A 199 -4.34 0.91 11.35
C THR A 199 -5.69 1.44 11.86
N ALA A 200 -6.66 1.61 10.97
CA ALA A 200 -8.02 2.01 11.33
C ALA A 200 -8.69 0.96 12.23
N MET A 201 -8.59 -0.34 11.89
CA MET A 201 -9.17 -1.41 12.71
C MET A 201 -8.50 -1.51 14.09
N ALA A 202 -7.17 -1.40 14.16
CA ALA A 202 -6.46 -1.34 15.43
C ALA A 202 -6.92 -0.14 16.29
N SER A 203 -7.15 1.01 15.66
CA SER A 203 -7.65 2.21 16.33
C SER A 203 -9.07 2.02 16.88
N VAL A 204 -9.96 1.34 16.15
CA VAL A 204 -11.32 1.00 16.64
C VAL A 204 -11.23 0.13 17.88
N ALA A 205 -10.44 -0.94 17.85
CA ALA A 205 -10.27 -1.84 19.00
C ALA A 205 -9.71 -1.09 20.23
N ASN A 206 -8.68 -0.28 20.03
CA ASN A 206 -8.07 0.49 21.11
C ASN A 206 -9.04 1.51 21.72
N ALA A 207 -9.75 2.29 20.89
CA ALA A 207 -10.73 3.26 21.37
C ALA A 207 -11.90 2.58 22.10
N TYR A 208 -12.37 1.43 21.61
CA TYR A 208 -13.40 0.63 22.29
C TYR A 208 -12.94 0.13 23.66
N PHE A 209 -11.73 -0.39 23.78
CA PHE A 209 -11.20 -0.80 25.08
C PHE A 209 -11.00 0.37 26.03
N GLN A 210 -10.62 1.56 25.53
CA GLN A 210 -10.57 2.77 26.35
C GLN A 210 -11.96 3.20 26.85
N VAL A 211 -13.01 3.07 26.04
CA VAL A 211 -14.40 3.29 26.48
C VAL A 211 -14.76 2.35 27.63
N LEU A 212 -14.53 1.04 27.46
CA LEU A 212 -14.81 0.05 28.51
C LEU A 212 -14.00 0.32 29.78
N ALA A 213 -12.72 0.67 29.65
CA ALA A 213 -11.86 1.01 30.77
C ALA A 213 -12.37 2.24 31.52
N ALA A 214 -12.75 3.30 30.81
CA ALA A 214 -13.30 4.51 31.42
C ALA A 214 -14.62 4.23 32.15
N GLN A 215 -15.50 3.42 31.56
CA GLN A 215 -16.76 2.99 32.20
C GLN A 215 -16.50 2.21 33.50
N ASP A 216 -15.61 1.22 33.49
CA ASP A 216 -15.25 0.43 34.68
C ASP A 216 -14.61 1.31 35.78
N ARG A 217 -13.76 2.26 35.39
CA ARG A 217 -13.10 3.20 36.31
C ARG A 217 -14.09 4.17 36.93
N ILE A 218 -15.04 4.72 36.15
CA ILE A 218 -16.13 5.56 36.67
C ILE A 218 -16.98 4.75 37.65
N ALA A 219 -17.42 3.55 37.28
CA ALA A 219 -18.22 2.68 38.16
C ALA A 219 -17.49 2.31 39.45
N THR A 220 -16.16 2.16 39.40
CA THR A 220 -15.33 1.90 40.58
C THR A 220 -15.16 3.17 41.44
N ALA A 221 -14.90 4.33 40.82
CA ALA A 221 -14.81 5.60 41.52
C ALA A 221 -16.11 5.95 42.25
N GLU A 222 -17.27 5.74 41.63
CA GLU A 222 -18.59 5.99 42.26
C GLU A 222 -18.84 5.06 43.46
N ARG A 223 -18.44 3.78 43.38
CA ARG A 223 -18.48 2.84 44.53
C ARG A 223 -17.53 3.27 45.66
N ASN A 224 -16.38 3.81 45.31
CA ASN A 224 -15.39 4.33 46.26
C ASN A 224 -15.88 5.61 46.94
N ILE A 225 -16.52 6.53 46.20
CA ILE A 225 -17.21 7.71 46.73
C ILE A 225 -18.32 7.30 47.69
N ALA A 226 -19.15 6.31 47.33
CA ALA A 226 -20.21 5.81 48.21
C ALA A 226 -19.64 5.22 49.51
N SER A 227 -18.52 4.50 49.44
CA SER A 227 -17.84 3.95 50.61
C SER A 227 -17.18 5.03 51.47
N ALA A 228 -16.51 6.01 50.87
CA ALA A 228 -15.93 7.16 51.57
C ALA A 228 -17.02 8.00 52.25
N LYS A 229 -18.17 8.20 51.59
CA LYS A 229 -19.30 8.92 52.17
C LYS A 229 -19.87 8.22 53.41
N ARG A 230 -20.02 6.89 53.39
CA ARG A 230 -20.47 6.14 54.59
C ARG A 230 -19.55 6.36 55.79
N ILE A 231 -18.23 6.38 55.56
CA ILE A 231 -17.25 6.64 56.62
C ILE A 231 -17.30 8.10 57.07
N TYR A 232 -17.43 9.05 56.14
CA TYR A 232 -17.61 10.47 56.44
C TYR A 232 -18.82 10.70 57.36
N ASP A 233 -19.98 10.14 56.99
CA ASP A 233 -21.22 10.29 57.77
C ASP A 233 -21.07 9.67 59.18
N ALA A 234 -20.32 8.57 59.30
CA ALA A 234 -20.01 7.94 60.59
C ALA A 234 -19.06 8.77 61.47
N ILE A 235 -18.01 9.36 60.89
CA ILE A 235 -17.09 10.27 61.63
C ILE A 235 -17.85 11.52 62.06
N LYS A 236 -18.63 12.12 61.16
CA LYS A 236 -19.45 13.30 61.45
C LYS A 236 -20.39 13.06 62.64
N ALA A 237 -21.08 11.93 62.66
CA ALA A 237 -21.94 11.57 63.78
C ALA A 237 -21.18 11.44 65.13
N ARG A 238 -19.92 10.97 65.10
CA ARG A 238 -19.08 10.92 66.32
C ARG A 238 -18.64 12.30 66.77
N VAL A 239 -18.25 13.18 65.85
CA VAL A 239 -17.91 14.57 66.14
C VAL A 239 -19.11 15.32 66.71
N ASP A 240 -20.29 15.18 66.10
CA ASP A 240 -21.54 15.79 66.56
C ASP A 240 -21.95 15.29 67.97
N ALA A 241 -21.57 14.05 68.32
CA ALA A 241 -21.75 13.47 69.65
C ALA A 241 -20.60 13.78 70.64
N GLY A 242 -19.60 14.58 70.25
CA GLY A 242 -18.46 14.98 71.08
C GLY A 242 -17.41 13.89 71.33
N THR A 243 -17.43 12.80 70.56
CA THR A 243 -16.52 11.64 70.69
C THR A 243 -15.55 11.47 69.52
N GLY A 244 -15.66 12.34 68.50
CA GLY A 244 -14.78 12.36 67.32
C GLY A 244 -13.86 13.58 67.31
N SER A 245 -12.87 13.55 66.41
CA SER A 245 -11.94 14.67 66.19
C SER A 245 -12.30 15.46 64.92
N ASP A 246 -12.26 16.78 65.00
CA ASP A 246 -12.41 17.66 63.83
C ASP A 246 -11.32 17.42 62.78
N LEU A 247 -10.14 16.98 63.21
CA LEU A 247 -9.06 16.57 62.30
C LEU A 247 -9.50 15.39 61.43
N ASP A 248 -10.11 14.37 62.02
CA ASP A 248 -10.54 13.16 61.31
C ASP A 248 -11.66 13.48 60.32
N LEU A 249 -12.57 14.38 60.71
CA LEU A 249 -13.64 14.86 59.84
C LEU A 249 -13.06 15.60 58.63
N ALA A 250 -12.13 16.54 58.85
CA ALA A 250 -11.48 17.30 57.78
C ALA A 250 -10.65 16.41 56.85
N GLN A 251 -9.92 15.42 57.39
CA GLN A 251 -9.18 14.43 56.60
C GLN A 251 -10.12 13.62 55.71
N GLN A 252 -11.23 13.14 56.26
CA GLN A 252 -12.18 12.34 55.48
C GLN A 252 -12.96 13.18 54.46
N GLU A 253 -13.27 14.43 54.78
CA GLU A 253 -13.84 15.39 53.83
C GLU A 253 -12.92 15.59 52.64
N SER A 254 -11.62 15.80 52.89
CA SER A 254 -10.60 15.92 51.84
C SER A 254 -10.52 14.65 50.98
N LEU A 255 -10.52 13.46 51.58
CA LEU A 255 -10.51 12.20 50.82
C LEU A 255 -11.75 12.06 49.93
N LEU A 256 -12.94 12.32 50.47
CA LEU A 256 -14.20 12.28 49.71
C LEU A 256 -14.19 13.29 48.55
N ALA A 257 -13.72 14.52 48.79
CA ALA A 257 -13.57 15.55 47.77
C ALA A 257 -12.59 15.12 46.67
N ASN A 258 -11.44 14.53 47.03
CA ASN A 258 -10.47 14.01 46.07
C ASN A 258 -11.04 12.87 45.20
N GLN A 259 -11.82 11.95 45.79
CA GLN A 259 -12.49 10.89 45.02
C GLN A 259 -13.51 11.46 44.04
N ARG A 260 -14.29 12.46 44.46
CA ARG A 260 -15.23 13.17 43.56
C ARG A 260 -14.49 13.90 42.43
N ALA A 261 -13.36 14.53 42.74
CA ALA A 261 -12.54 15.24 41.76
C ALA A 261 -11.86 14.32 40.73
N ALA A 262 -11.71 13.03 41.04
CA ALA A 262 -11.17 12.03 40.10
C ALA A 262 -12.17 11.59 39.01
N VAL A 263 -13.47 11.80 39.19
CA VAL A 263 -14.50 11.34 38.24
C VAL A 263 -14.57 12.18 36.94
N PRO A 264 -14.54 13.53 36.96
CA PRO A 264 -14.64 14.32 35.74
C PRO A 264 -13.57 14.00 34.67
N PRO A 265 -12.28 13.81 35.00
CA PRO A 265 -11.28 13.39 34.00
C PRO A 265 -11.59 12.04 33.34
N LEU A 266 -12.18 11.10 34.09
CA LEU A 266 -12.60 9.80 33.54
C LEU A 266 -13.80 9.96 32.59
N ARG A 267 -14.76 10.83 32.92
CA ARG A 267 -15.89 11.16 32.03
C ARG A 267 -15.41 11.86 30.76
N GLN A 268 -14.43 12.75 30.87
CA GLN A 268 -13.80 13.37 29.72
C GLN A 268 -13.13 12.32 28.81
N THR A 269 -12.36 11.39 29.39
CA THR A 269 -11.73 10.28 28.65
C THR A 269 -12.78 9.42 27.94
N LEU A 270 -13.90 9.12 28.60
CA LEU A 270 -15.02 8.39 28.00
C LEU A 270 -15.57 9.14 26.77
N THR A 271 -15.90 10.42 26.92
CA THR A 271 -16.43 11.24 25.82
C THR A 271 -15.43 11.34 24.66
N GLN A 272 -14.14 11.52 24.94
CA GLN A 272 -13.09 11.57 23.92
C GLN A 272 -13.04 10.28 23.09
N ASN A 273 -13.06 9.12 23.74
CA ASN A 273 -13.00 7.84 23.02
C ASN A 273 -14.30 7.50 22.29
N LEU A 274 -15.47 7.93 22.80
CA LEU A 274 -16.72 7.85 22.05
C LEU A 274 -16.68 8.68 20.77
N ASN A 275 -16.12 9.89 20.84
CA ASN A 275 -15.96 10.76 19.66
C ASN A 275 -14.96 10.16 18.66
N ILE A 276 -13.87 9.56 19.13
CA ILE A 276 -12.91 8.84 18.26
C ILE A 276 -13.60 7.69 17.54
N LEU A 277 -14.37 6.86 18.26
CA LEU A 277 -15.14 5.78 17.65
C LEU A 277 -16.12 6.30 16.61
N ALA A 278 -16.82 7.39 16.91
CA ALA A 278 -17.77 8.01 15.99
C ALA A 278 -17.12 8.43 14.67
N THR A 279 -15.93 9.05 14.74
CA THR A 279 -15.12 9.38 13.56
C THR A 279 -14.71 8.12 12.78
N LEU A 280 -14.26 7.07 13.48
CA LEU A 280 -13.81 5.82 12.85
C LEU A 280 -14.95 5.07 12.13
N VAL A 281 -16.19 5.19 12.62
CA VAL A 281 -17.41 4.67 11.95
C VAL A 281 -18.14 5.72 11.10
N ALA A 282 -17.50 6.85 10.79
CA ALA A 282 -18.01 7.92 9.93
C ALA A 282 -19.42 8.43 10.30
N ARG A 283 -19.70 8.58 11.59
CA ARG A 283 -20.97 9.12 12.11
C ARG A 283 -20.74 10.33 13.00
N PRO A 284 -21.68 11.29 13.05
CA PRO A 284 -21.68 12.33 14.07
C PRO A 284 -21.73 11.71 15.48
N PRO A 285 -20.96 12.22 16.46
CA PRO A 285 -20.91 11.66 17.81
C PRO A 285 -22.27 11.50 18.50
N GLU A 286 -23.22 12.40 18.23
CA GLU A 286 -24.56 12.40 18.82
C GLU A 286 -25.40 11.19 18.39
N ARG A 287 -25.03 10.52 17.29
CA ARG A 287 -25.74 9.35 16.73
C ARG A 287 -25.09 8.03 17.11
N VAL A 288 -23.91 8.05 17.74
CA VAL A 288 -23.18 6.84 18.12
C VAL A 288 -23.43 6.53 19.58
N HIS A 289 -24.13 5.43 19.83
CA HIS A 289 -24.45 4.95 21.17
C HIS A 289 -23.69 3.65 21.41
N ILE A 290 -22.60 3.75 22.17
CA ILE A 290 -21.88 2.57 22.65
C ILE A 290 -22.46 2.22 24.01
N ARG A 291 -23.14 1.06 24.10
CA ARG A 291 -23.60 0.55 25.39
C ARG A 291 -22.40 0.24 26.26
N GLY A 292 -21.38 -0.36 25.66
CA GLY A 292 -20.17 -0.78 26.36
C GLY A 292 -20.47 -1.85 27.40
N GLY A 293 -19.79 -1.76 28.53
CA GLY A 293 -19.86 -2.76 29.58
C GLY A 293 -18.59 -2.74 30.42
N SER A 294 -17.96 -3.90 30.57
CA SER A 294 -16.75 -4.06 31.37
C SER A 294 -15.68 -4.76 30.57
N LEU A 295 -14.42 -4.36 30.78
CA LEU A 295 -13.25 -5.07 30.27
C LEU A 295 -13.24 -6.53 30.74
N GLY A 296 -13.85 -6.84 31.89
CA GLY A 296 -13.97 -8.20 32.43
C GLY A 296 -14.77 -9.18 31.56
N ARG A 297 -15.58 -8.67 30.62
CA ARG A 297 -16.37 -9.50 29.70
C ARG A 297 -15.65 -9.77 28.37
N VAL A 298 -14.56 -9.06 28.10
CA VAL A 298 -13.76 -9.23 26.90
C VAL A 298 -12.72 -10.34 27.12
N SER A 299 -12.65 -11.28 26.18
CA SER A 299 -11.68 -12.37 26.21
C SER A 299 -10.41 -11.99 25.46
N ALA A 300 -9.26 -12.56 25.82
CA ALA A 300 -8.08 -12.47 24.96
C ALA A 300 -8.09 -13.62 23.94
N PRO A 301 -7.84 -13.34 22.65
CA PRO A 301 -7.73 -14.37 21.64
C PRO A 301 -6.45 -15.21 21.82
N ARG A 302 -6.48 -16.44 21.31
CA ARG A 302 -5.26 -17.22 21.08
C ARG A 302 -4.69 -16.83 19.74
N VAL A 303 -3.41 -16.50 19.69
CA VAL A 303 -2.69 -16.15 18.46
C VAL A 303 -1.25 -16.63 18.57
N THR A 304 -0.72 -17.18 17.47
CA THR A 304 0.68 -17.57 17.31
C THR A 304 1.29 -16.77 16.15
N PRO A 305 2.51 -16.21 16.30
CA PRO A 305 3.09 -15.27 15.33
C PRO A 305 3.65 -15.90 14.04
N GLY A 306 3.55 -17.23 13.87
CA GLY A 306 4.08 -17.93 12.71
C GLY A 306 5.62 -17.87 12.62
N LEU A 307 6.16 -17.98 11.41
CA LEU A 307 7.60 -17.82 11.15
C LEU A 307 7.94 -16.37 10.78
N PRO A 308 9.11 -15.83 11.15
CA PRO A 308 9.53 -14.49 10.73
C PRO A 308 9.50 -14.28 9.22
N SER A 309 9.88 -15.28 8.43
CA SER A 309 9.84 -15.22 6.96
C SER A 309 8.42 -15.00 6.40
N GLU A 310 7.38 -15.42 7.10
CA GLU A 310 5.99 -15.23 6.68
C GLU A 310 5.58 -13.75 6.76
N LEU A 311 6.19 -12.95 7.63
CA LEU A 311 5.90 -11.50 7.70
C LEU A 311 6.20 -10.79 6.39
N LEU A 312 7.23 -11.23 5.65
CA LEU A 312 7.61 -10.61 4.39
C LEU A 312 6.47 -10.66 3.36
N ILE A 313 5.64 -11.71 3.45
CA ILE A 313 4.52 -11.90 2.53
C ILE A 313 3.19 -11.40 3.08
N GLN A 314 3.02 -11.38 4.40
CA GLN A 314 1.76 -11.05 5.07
C GLN A 314 1.65 -9.56 5.43
N ARG A 315 2.76 -8.87 5.73
CA ARG A 315 2.72 -7.51 6.27
C ARG A 315 2.63 -6.47 5.13
N PRO A 316 1.56 -5.67 5.06
CA PRO A 316 1.32 -4.78 3.91
C PRO A 316 2.34 -3.64 3.82
N ASP A 317 2.90 -3.16 4.93
CA ASP A 317 3.93 -2.11 4.92
C ASP A 317 5.25 -2.60 4.29
N ILE A 318 5.65 -3.85 4.53
CA ILE A 318 6.81 -4.48 3.88
C ILE A 318 6.56 -4.61 2.37
N ARG A 319 5.40 -5.14 2.00
CA ARG A 319 4.97 -5.28 0.59
C ARG A 319 4.92 -3.95 -0.14
N ARG A 320 4.46 -2.89 0.53
CA ARG A 320 4.50 -1.52 -0.01
C ARG A 320 5.93 -1.09 -0.33
N GLN A 321 6.88 -1.33 0.59
CA GLN A 321 8.29 -0.98 0.35
C GLN A 321 8.94 -1.82 -0.75
N GLU A 322 8.59 -3.11 -0.84
CA GLU A 322 9.02 -4.00 -1.92
C GLU A 322 8.56 -3.46 -3.28
N ALA A 323 7.28 -3.12 -3.41
CA ALA A 323 6.72 -2.54 -4.64
C ALA A 323 7.33 -1.16 -4.97
N GLN A 324 7.62 -0.32 -3.97
CA GLN A 324 8.33 0.95 -4.20
C GLN A 324 9.76 0.74 -4.72
N LEU A 325 10.49 -0.24 -4.19
CA LEU A 325 11.82 -0.61 -4.68
C LEU A 325 11.75 -1.18 -6.10
N ALA A 326 10.75 -2.00 -6.40
CA ALA A 326 10.51 -2.52 -7.75
C ALA A 326 10.21 -1.38 -8.75
N SER A 327 9.38 -0.41 -8.36
CA SER A 327 9.09 0.79 -9.15
C SER A 327 10.36 1.60 -9.46
N ALA A 328 11.22 1.83 -8.45
CA ALA A 328 12.48 2.52 -8.65
C ALA A 328 13.47 1.74 -9.52
N THR A 329 13.49 0.42 -9.41
CA THR A 329 14.30 -0.47 -10.26
C THR A 329 13.88 -0.34 -11.73
N ALA A 330 12.58 -0.29 -12.01
CA ALA A 330 12.06 -0.04 -13.36
C ALA A 330 12.42 1.37 -13.86
N ASN A 331 12.35 2.40 -13.01
CA ASN A 331 12.80 3.74 -13.37
C ASN A 331 14.29 3.78 -13.79
N VAL A 332 15.17 3.02 -13.13
CA VAL A 332 16.59 2.91 -13.53
C VAL A 332 16.71 2.32 -14.94
N GLY A 333 15.87 1.34 -15.30
CA GLY A 333 15.78 0.80 -16.66
C GLY A 333 15.38 1.86 -17.69
N SER A 334 14.33 2.63 -17.41
CA SER A 334 13.89 3.74 -18.27
C SER A 334 14.97 4.83 -18.42
N ALA A 335 15.67 5.19 -17.34
CA ALA A 335 16.78 6.14 -17.37
C ALA A 335 17.96 5.60 -18.19
N ARG A 336 18.27 4.30 -18.08
CA ARG A 336 19.32 3.63 -18.87
C ARG A 336 18.99 3.64 -20.36
N ALA A 337 17.72 3.50 -20.73
CA ALA A 337 17.30 3.54 -22.13
C ALA A 337 17.55 4.91 -22.81
N GLN A 338 17.71 5.99 -22.04
CA GLN A 338 18.02 7.34 -22.59
C GLN A 338 19.43 7.44 -23.18
N PHE A 339 20.34 6.52 -22.86
CA PHE A 339 21.67 6.47 -23.49
C PHE A 339 21.61 5.98 -24.95
N PHE A 340 20.50 5.37 -25.36
CA PHE A 340 20.34 4.77 -26.69
C PHE A 340 19.51 5.65 -27.65
N PRO A 341 19.59 5.40 -28.97
CA PRO A 341 18.90 6.24 -29.94
C PRO A 341 17.38 6.07 -29.83
N SER A 342 16.63 7.16 -29.93
CA SER A 342 15.16 7.10 -30.05
C SER A 342 14.75 7.02 -31.52
N ILE A 343 13.76 6.17 -31.82
CA ILE A 343 13.19 6.01 -33.16
C ILE A 343 11.76 6.56 -33.11
N GLN A 344 11.54 7.68 -33.80
CA GLN A 344 10.23 8.32 -33.90
C GLN A 344 9.63 8.10 -35.29
N LEU A 345 8.40 7.60 -35.34
CA LEU A 345 7.59 7.52 -36.54
C LEU A 345 6.56 8.64 -36.49
N THR A 346 6.51 9.45 -37.55
CA THR A 346 5.47 10.47 -37.73
C THR A 346 4.78 10.26 -39.06
N GLY A 347 3.46 10.34 -39.04
CA GLY A 347 2.65 10.31 -40.25
C GLY A 347 1.60 11.39 -40.16
N GLN A 348 1.36 12.11 -41.24
CA GLN A 348 0.27 13.08 -41.27
C GLN A 348 -0.41 13.05 -42.63
N GLY A 349 -1.70 13.36 -42.66
CA GLY A 349 -2.48 13.39 -43.87
C GLY A 349 -3.68 14.30 -43.73
N GLY A 350 -4.11 14.91 -44.82
CA GLY A 350 -5.24 15.82 -44.80
C GLY A 350 -5.30 16.69 -46.03
N TYR A 351 -5.78 17.92 -45.83
CA TYR A 351 -6.00 18.89 -46.88
C TYR A 351 -5.31 20.21 -46.58
N GLN A 352 -4.68 20.81 -47.58
CA GLN A 352 -4.04 22.12 -47.50
C GLN A 352 -4.33 22.94 -48.75
N SER A 353 -4.73 24.21 -48.57
CA SER A 353 -5.04 25.11 -49.68
C SER A 353 -4.77 26.58 -49.37
N ALA A 354 -4.47 27.36 -50.41
CA ALA A 354 -4.36 28.81 -50.32
C ALA A 354 -5.73 29.52 -50.28
N ALA A 355 -6.80 28.81 -50.63
CA ALA A 355 -8.18 29.30 -50.60
C ALA A 355 -9.07 28.34 -49.80
N LEU A 356 -9.80 28.88 -48.82
CA LEU A 356 -10.69 28.07 -47.97
C LEU A 356 -11.76 27.32 -48.79
N SER A 357 -12.28 27.94 -49.85
CA SER A 357 -13.26 27.32 -50.76
C SER A 357 -12.72 26.10 -51.51
N ALA A 358 -11.41 25.99 -51.65
CA ALA A 358 -10.75 24.88 -52.33
C ALA A 358 -10.17 23.84 -51.35
N LEU A 359 -10.36 23.99 -50.04
CA LEU A 359 -9.69 23.17 -49.03
C LEU A 359 -10.00 21.68 -49.20
N PHE A 360 -11.26 21.29 -49.34
CA PHE A 360 -11.66 19.88 -49.45
C PHE A 360 -11.72 19.34 -50.89
N MET A 361 -10.98 19.97 -51.82
CA MET A 361 -10.87 19.46 -53.19
C MET A 361 -9.85 18.30 -53.25
N PRO A 362 -10.01 17.31 -54.15
CA PRO A 362 -9.08 16.18 -54.27
C PRO A 362 -7.62 16.59 -54.49
N GLN A 363 -7.40 17.69 -55.22
CA GLN A 363 -6.08 18.28 -55.50
C GLN A 363 -5.40 18.94 -54.28
N SER A 364 -6.15 19.22 -53.21
CA SER A 364 -5.63 19.79 -51.98
C SER A 364 -5.26 18.73 -50.94
N ALA A 365 -5.48 17.44 -51.24
CA ALA A 365 -5.10 16.34 -50.38
C ALA A 365 -3.58 16.15 -50.35
N PHE A 366 -3.03 15.87 -49.17
CA PHE A 366 -1.61 15.57 -48.99
C PHE A 366 -1.43 14.48 -47.93
N PHE A 367 -0.27 13.82 -47.97
CA PHE A 367 0.21 12.97 -46.88
C PHE A 367 1.73 13.06 -46.78
N ASN A 368 2.26 12.81 -45.58
CA ASN A 368 3.68 12.61 -45.33
C ASN A 368 3.86 11.44 -44.35
N LEU A 369 4.94 10.69 -44.53
CA LEU A 369 5.39 9.65 -43.62
C LEU A 369 6.88 9.86 -43.42
N ALA A 370 7.32 9.97 -42.17
CA ALA A 370 8.71 10.17 -41.80
C ALA A 370 9.09 9.27 -40.63
N ALA A 371 10.33 8.79 -40.67
CA ALA A 371 10.97 8.09 -39.56
C ALA A 371 12.24 8.86 -39.20
N GLY A 372 12.41 9.20 -37.93
CA GLY A 372 13.57 9.91 -37.39
C GLY A 372 14.29 9.05 -36.37
N LEU A 373 15.62 8.94 -36.49
CA LEU A 373 16.50 8.34 -35.49
C LEU A 373 17.29 9.46 -34.82
N THR A 374 17.16 9.63 -33.51
CA THR A 374 17.87 10.68 -32.75
C THR A 374 18.74 10.06 -31.67
N GLN A 375 20.04 10.34 -31.69
CA GLN A 375 20.97 9.98 -30.62
C GLN A 375 21.65 11.24 -30.09
N PRO A 376 21.50 11.56 -28.79
CA PRO A 376 22.32 12.59 -28.15
C PRO A 376 23.79 12.18 -28.17
N ILE A 377 24.65 13.01 -28.78
CA ILE A 377 26.12 12.82 -28.76
C ILE A 377 26.76 13.62 -27.64
N PHE A 378 26.21 14.81 -27.35
CA PHE A 378 26.65 15.68 -26.26
C PHE A 378 25.44 16.36 -25.63
N ASP A 379 25.28 16.21 -24.32
CA ASP A 379 24.16 16.78 -23.55
C ASP A 379 24.62 17.43 -22.23
N ALA A 380 25.92 17.75 -22.14
CA ALA A 380 26.59 18.25 -20.94
C ALA A 380 26.44 17.34 -19.69
N GLY A 381 26.28 16.03 -19.89
CA GLY A 381 26.22 15.04 -18.79
C GLY A 381 24.83 14.86 -18.19
N ARG A 382 23.79 15.41 -18.82
CA ARG A 382 22.41 15.38 -18.31
C ARG A 382 21.86 13.94 -18.18
N ILE A 383 22.06 13.09 -19.17
CA ILE A 383 21.60 11.69 -19.15
C ILE A 383 22.34 10.90 -18.06
N GLN A 384 23.66 11.10 -17.95
CA GLN A 384 24.46 10.47 -16.88
C GLN A 384 23.97 10.90 -15.50
N ALA A 385 23.78 12.19 -15.26
CA ALA A 385 23.27 12.71 -14.01
C ALA A 385 21.86 12.19 -13.67
N ASN A 386 20.97 12.05 -14.66
CA ASN A 386 19.65 11.48 -14.46
C ASN A 386 19.69 9.98 -14.11
N PHE A 387 20.59 9.22 -14.74
CA PHE A 387 20.83 7.83 -14.40
C PHE A 387 21.36 7.68 -12.97
N ASP A 388 22.37 8.48 -12.60
CA ASP A 388 22.95 8.47 -11.26
C ASP A 388 21.92 8.89 -10.18
N LEU A 389 21.08 9.87 -10.47
CA LEU A 389 19.95 10.27 -9.61
C LEU A 389 18.98 9.09 -9.39
N THR A 390 18.55 8.44 -10.47
CA THR A 390 17.57 7.35 -10.39
C THR A 390 18.16 6.14 -9.68
N LYS A 391 19.44 5.86 -9.88
CA LYS A 391 20.19 4.82 -9.17
C LYS A 391 20.29 5.13 -7.67
N ALA A 392 20.61 6.37 -7.31
CA ALA A 392 20.65 6.77 -5.90
C ALA A 392 19.28 6.65 -5.21
N GLN A 393 18.18 6.94 -5.92
CA GLN A 393 16.82 6.73 -5.42
C GLN A 393 16.49 5.25 -5.20
N GLN A 394 16.94 4.36 -6.10
CA GLN A 394 16.81 2.91 -5.92
C GLN A 394 17.60 2.44 -4.68
N ASP A 395 18.83 2.92 -4.50
CA ASP A 395 19.68 2.57 -3.35
C ASP A 395 19.08 3.07 -2.01
N GLU A 396 18.47 4.26 -2.00
CA GLU A 396 17.72 4.79 -0.85
C GLU A 396 16.53 3.89 -0.48
N LEU A 397 15.73 3.49 -1.48
CA LEU A 397 14.56 2.64 -1.27
C LEU A 397 14.96 1.22 -0.85
N LEU A 398 16.12 0.72 -1.29
CA LEU A 398 16.68 -0.54 -0.82
C LEU A 398 16.99 -0.47 0.69
N GLN A 399 17.60 0.61 1.17
CA GLN A 399 17.86 0.77 2.61
C GLN A 399 16.57 0.93 3.40
N THR A 400 15.58 1.64 2.83
CA THR A 400 14.26 1.80 3.46
C THR A 400 13.54 0.47 3.58
N TYR A 401 13.55 -0.37 2.54
CA TYR A 401 13.03 -1.73 2.57
C TYR A 401 13.70 -2.57 3.66
N ARG A 402 15.04 -2.58 3.70
CA ARG A 402 15.81 -3.30 4.74
C ARG A 402 15.44 -2.86 6.15
N LYS A 403 15.34 -1.55 6.37
CA LYS A 403 14.92 -0.98 7.65
C LYS A 403 13.52 -1.44 8.03
N THR A 404 12.56 -1.39 7.10
CA THR A 404 11.17 -1.82 7.36
C THR A 404 11.09 -3.30 7.72
N VAL A 405 11.86 -4.17 7.07
CA VAL A 405 11.94 -5.61 7.42
C VAL A 405 12.46 -5.80 8.86
N ILE A 406 13.58 -5.14 9.21
CA ILE A 406 14.16 -5.25 10.56
C ILE A 406 13.21 -4.68 11.62
N SER A 407 12.61 -3.51 11.35
CA SER A 407 11.61 -2.90 12.23
C SER A 407 10.41 -3.83 12.44
N ALA A 408 9.94 -4.52 11.40
CA ALA A 408 8.83 -5.45 11.53
C ALA A 408 9.13 -6.61 12.48
N PHE A 409 10.35 -7.17 12.44
CA PHE A 409 10.77 -8.18 13.42
C PHE A 409 10.83 -7.62 14.84
N SER A 410 11.30 -6.38 14.99
CA SER A 410 11.33 -5.68 16.28
C SER A 410 9.92 -5.46 16.85
N ASP A 411 8.96 -5.06 16.01
CA ASP A 411 7.57 -4.82 16.40
C ASP A 411 6.92 -6.10 16.94
N VAL A 412 7.11 -7.24 16.26
CA VAL A 412 6.55 -8.52 16.70
C VAL A 412 7.19 -8.97 18.02
N ASN A 413 8.51 -8.90 18.15
CA ASN A 413 9.19 -9.24 19.40
C ASN A 413 8.72 -8.35 20.57
N THR A 414 8.54 -7.06 20.32
CA THR A 414 8.04 -6.09 21.31
C THR A 414 6.61 -6.42 21.72
N ALA A 415 5.73 -6.74 20.77
CA ALA A 415 4.35 -7.11 21.05
C ALA A 415 4.23 -8.45 21.82
N LEU A 416 5.05 -9.45 21.47
CA LEU A 416 5.10 -10.72 22.18
C LEU A 416 5.59 -10.56 23.63
N ASP A 417 6.59 -9.70 23.86
CA ASP A 417 7.03 -9.39 25.21
C ASP A 417 5.96 -8.61 25.99
N ALA A 418 5.32 -7.62 25.36
CA ALA A 418 4.25 -6.84 25.96
C ALA A 418 3.10 -7.75 26.44
N ILE A 419 2.68 -8.74 25.66
CA ILE A 419 1.65 -9.71 26.09
C ILE A 419 2.09 -10.46 27.35
N ARG A 420 3.34 -10.93 27.42
CA ARG A 420 3.86 -11.65 28.58
C ARG A 420 3.92 -10.78 29.83
N GLN A 421 4.52 -9.59 29.71
CA GLN A 421 4.70 -8.68 30.84
C GLN A 421 3.36 -8.12 31.35
N THR A 422 2.46 -7.75 30.45
CA THR A 422 1.12 -7.27 30.84
C THR A 422 0.26 -8.37 31.48
N ALA A 423 0.34 -9.62 30.99
CA ALA A 423 -0.33 -10.74 31.62
C ALA A 423 0.19 -11.00 33.05
N GLN A 424 1.51 -10.95 33.25
CA GLN A 424 2.12 -11.10 34.57
C GLN A 424 1.73 -9.94 35.51
N ARG A 425 1.77 -8.70 35.02
CA ARG A 425 1.32 -7.51 35.77
C ARG A 425 -0.14 -7.65 36.19
N LEU A 426 -1.03 -8.03 35.26
CA LEU A 426 -2.45 -8.22 35.56
C LEU A 426 -2.66 -9.28 36.66
N ARG A 427 -1.94 -10.40 36.60
CA ARG A 427 -1.99 -11.45 37.63
C ARG A 427 -1.57 -10.91 39.01
N LEU A 428 -0.46 -10.18 39.07
CA LEU A 428 0.04 -9.61 40.33
C LEU A 428 -0.90 -8.54 40.90
N GLN A 429 -1.45 -7.66 40.05
CA GLN A 429 -2.39 -6.64 40.49
C GLN A 429 -3.70 -7.21 41.04
N ARG A 430 -4.14 -8.38 40.55
CA ARG A 430 -5.28 -9.10 41.16
C ARG A 430 -4.99 -9.52 42.61
N VAL A 431 -3.75 -9.93 42.90
CA VAL A 431 -3.32 -10.27 44.27
C VAL A 431 -3.33 -9.02 45.15
N VAL A 432 -2.78 -7.90 44.65
CA VAL A 432 -2.76 -6.61 45.37
C VAL A 432 -4.18 -6.17 45.74
N VAL A 433 -5.12 -6.18 44.79
CA VAL A 433 -6.52 -5.83 45.07
C VAL A 433 -7.15 -6.79 46.09
N ALA A 434 -6.90 -8.10 45.98
CA ALA A 434 -7.45 -9.07 46.93
C ALA A 434 -6.93 -8.85 48.36
N SER A 435 -5.63 -8.57 48.52
CA SER A 435 -5.04 -8.24 49.82
C SER A 435 -5.53 -6.90 50.37
N SER A 436 -5.59 -5.85 49.53
CA SER A 436 -6.04 -4.52 49.96
C SER A 436 -7.51 -4.52 50.37
N ARG A 437 -8.37 -5.29 49.67
CA ARG A 437 -9.78 -5.48 50.08
C ARG A 437 -9.90 -6.13 51.45
N ARG A 438 -9.07 -7.14 51.73
CA ARG A 438 -9.04 -7.80 53.03
C ARG A 438 -8.56 -6.85 54.12
N ALA A 439 -7.49 -6.11 53.88
CA ALA A 439 -6.95 -5.13 54.83
C ALA A 439 -7.97 -4.03 55.15
N PHE A 440 -8.64 -3.47 54.13
CA PHE A 440 -9.68 -2.47 54.32
C PHE A 440 -10.84 -3.02 55.15
N LYS A 441 -11.35 -4.20 54.82
CA LYS A 441 -12.43 -4.85 55.60
C LYS A 441 -12.04 -5.06 57.06
N LEU A 442 -10.85 -5.59 57.32
CA LEU A 442 -10.37 -5.82 58.69
C LEU A 442 -10.22 -4.52 59.47
N SER A 443 -9.73 -3.45 58.83
CA SER A 443 -9.61 -2.15 59.47
C SER A 443 -10.98 -1.55 59.80
N GLU A 444 -11.98 -1.73 58.93
CA GLU A 444 -13.36 -1.28 59.17
C GLU A 444 -13.98 -2.03 60.35
N ASP A 445 -13.78 -3.36 60.43
CA ASP A 445 -14.25 -4.19 61.54
C ASP A 445 -13.58 -3.78 62.87
N GLN A 446 -12.27 -3.50 62.87
CA GLN A 446 -11.54 -3.03 64.05
C GLN A 446 -11.96 -1.61 64.50
N LEU A 447 -12.23 -0.71 63.56
CA LEU A 447 -12.74 0.64 63.88
C LEU A 447 -14.12 0.56 64.55
N ARG A 448 -14.99 -0.35 64.08
CA ARG A 448 -16.30 -0.60 64.71
C ARG A 448 -16.16 -1.20 66.10
N ALA A 449 -15.17 -2.06 66.31
CA ALA A 449 -14.84 -2.62 67.63
C ALA A 449 -14.09 -1.64 68.56
N GLY A 450 -13.67 -0.48 68.06
CA GLY A 450 -12.91 0.52 68.81
C GLY A 450 -11.43 0.17 69.02
N THR A 451 -10.89 -0.81 68.28
CA THR A 451 -9.51 -1.31 68.43
C THR A 451 -8.54 -0.78 67.37
N ALA A 452 -9.03 -0.02 66.39
CA ALA A 452 -8.20 0.64 65.38
C ALA A 452 -8.56 2.13 65.26
N ASP A 453 -7.53 2.92 64.98
CA ASP A 453 -7.66 4.35 64.70
C ASP A 453 -8.22 4.60 63.30
N ILE A 454 -8.94 5.71 63.13
CA ILE A 454 -9.57 6.09 61.85
C ILE A 454 -8.54 6.28 60.75
N ILE A 455 -7.35 6.79 61.09
CA ILE A 455 -6.22 6.96 60.15
C ILE A 455 -5.86 5.61 59.50
N THR A 456 -5.96 4.49 60.24
CA THR A 456 -5.70 3.14 59.70
C THR A 456 -6.73 2.77 58.64
N VAL A 457 -8.01 3.09 58.85
CA VAL A 457 -9.08 2.84 57.88
C VAL A 457 -8.91 3.73 56.65
N LEU A 458 -8.57 5.01 56.84
CA LEU A 458 -8.32 5.94 55.73
C LEU A 458 -7.16 5.48 54.85
N ASN A 459 -6.05 5.04 55.46
CA ASN A 459 -4.88 4.55 54.75
C ASN A 459 -5.17 3.27 53.96
N THR A 460 -5.85 2.30 54.57
CA THR A 460 -6.21 1.04 53.89
C THR A 460 -7.28 1.28 52.79
N GLN A 461 -8.18 2.23 52.99
CA GLN A 461 -9.15 2.68 51.98
C GLN A 461 -8.44 3.27 50.76
N GLN A 462 -7.54 4.24 50.96
CA GLN A 462 -6.80 4.86 49.87
C GLN A 462 -5.96 3.83 49.11
N THR A 463 -5.31 2.91 49.83
CA THR A 463 -4.54 1.80 49.25
C THR A 463 -5.40 0.89 48.38
N LEU A 464 -6.62 0.54 48.84
CA LEU A 464 -7.57 -0.24 48.05
C LEU A 464 -8.00 0.50 46.78
N PHE A 465 -8.37 1.78 46.89
CA PHE A 465 -8.85 2.56 45.76
C PHE A 465 -7.79 2.69 44.65
N GLN A 466 -6.53 2.94 45.04
CA GLN A 466 -5.40 2.96 44.10
C GLN A 466 -5.14 1.60 43.45
N ALA A 467 -5.24 0.51 44.23
CA ALA A 467 -5.06 -0.84 43.71
C ALA A 467 -6.14 -1.21 42.67
N GLU A 468 -7.40 -0.85 42.93
CA GLU A 468 -8.50 -1.12 42.00
C GLU A 468 -8.36 -0.36 40.69
N ASP A 469 -7.97 0.93 40.72
CA ASP A 469 -7.69 1.70 39.51
C ASP A 469 -6.52 1.10 38.71
N THR A 470 -5.43 0.74 39.41
CA THR A 470 -4.25 0.14 38.78
C THR A 470 -4.55 -1.22 38.13
N LEU A 471 -5.45 -2.02 38.72
CA LEU A 471 -5.90 -3.28 38.14
C LEU A 471 -6.63 -3.07 36.80
N LEU A 472 -7.52 -2.08 36.75
CA LEU A 472 -8.26 -1.76 35.51
C LEU A 472 -7.32 -1.26 34.40
N GLN A 473 -6.34 -0.42 34.75
CA GLN A 473 -5.31 0.00 33.81
C GLN A 473 -4.45 -1.18 33.32
N ALA A 474 -4.09 -2.12 34.21
CA ALA A 474 -3.35 -3.33 33.83
C ALA A 474 -4.15 -4.24 32.89
N GLN A 475 -5.47 -4.33 33.09
CA GLN A 475 -6.36 -5.10 32.22
C GLN A 475 -6.51 -4.47 30.83
N LEU A 476 -6.63 -3.15 30.76
CA LEU A 476 -6.62 -2.41 29.49
C LEU A 476 -5.32 -2.64 28.72
N ALA A 477 -4.17 -2.44 29.37
CA ALA A 477 -2.85 -2.62 28.74
C ALA A 477 -2.66 -4.05 28.21
N TRP A 478 -3.19 -5.05 28.94
CA TRP A 478 -3.17 -6.43 28.50
C TRP A 478 -3.97 -6.65 27.21
N LEU A 479 -5.20 -6.11 27.11
CA LEU A 479 -6.00 -6.23 25.87
C LEU A 479 -5.37 -5.47 24.70
N GLN A 480 -4.84 -4.27 24.95
CA GLN A 480 -4.15 -3.47 23.93
C GLN A 480 -2.90 -4.17 23.38
N SER A 481 -2.17 -4.93 24.22
CA SER A 481 -1.00 -5.69 23.77
C SER A 481 -1.33 -6.74 22.69
N TYR A 482 -2.53 -7.33 22.73
CA TYR A 482 -3.00 -8.22 21.66
C TYR A 482 -3.32 -7.46 20.38
N VAL A 483 -3.92 -6.27 20.47
CA VAL A 483 -4.17 -5.41 19.30
C VAL A 483 -2.83 -5.04 18.63
N SER A 484 -1.83 -4.65 19.43
CA SER A 484 -0.47 -4.38 18.93
C SER A 484 0.17 -5.60 18.27
N LEU A 485 -0.05 -6.82 18.79
CA LEU A 485 0.44 -8.03 18.13
C LEU A 485 -0.24 -8.25 16.79
N PHE A 486 -1.57 -8.13 16.69
CA PHE A 486 -2.24 -8.25 15.39
C PHE A 486 -1.75 -7.21 14.39
N GLN A 487 -1.54 -5.96 14.82
CA GLN A 487 -0.97 -4.92 13.97
C GLN A 487 0.46 -5.28 13.51
N ALA A 488 1.31 -5.76 14.43
CA ALA A 488 2.70 -6.14 14.12
C ALA A 488 2.80 -7.34 13.17
N LEU A 489 1.82 -8.26 13.21
CA LEU A 489 1.71 -9.42 12.31
C LEU A 489 1.11 -9.07 10.93
N GLY A 490 0.67 -7.83 10.71
CA GLY A 490 0.04 -7.40 9.45
C GLY A 490 -1.48 -7.59 9.42
N GLY A 491 -2.11 -7.87 10.55
CA GLY A 491 -3.54 -8.14 10.67
C GLY A 491 -3.84 -9.62 10.61
N GLY A 492 -4.92 -9.97 9.90
CA GLY A 492 -5.28 -11.36 9.67
C GLY A 492 -4.66 -11.91 8.40
N TRP A 493 -4.28 -13.18 8.43
CA TRP A 493 -3.68 -13.89 7.31
C TRP A 493 -4.75 -14.65 6.55
N GLU A 494 -4.65 -14.67 5.22
CA GLU A 494 -5.50 -15.53 4.40
C GLU A 494 -5.22 -17.01 4.74
N PRO A 495 -6.27 -17.84 4.92
CA PRO A 495 -6.08 -19.26 5.14
C PRO A 495 -5.28 -19.85 3.99
N ARG A 496 -4.21 -20.60 4.31
CA ARG A 496 -3.49 -21.38 3.31
C ARG A 496 -4.48 -22.28 2.60
N VAL A 497 -4.77 -22.01 1.34
CA VAL A 497 -5.36 -23.02 0.45
C VAL A 497 -4.23 -24.00 0.19
N GLU A 498 -4.08 -24.96 1.11
CA GLU A 498 -3.19 -26.08 0.92
C GLU A 498 -3.70 -26.76 -0.36
N GLN A 499 -2.97 -26.59 -1.46
CA GLN A 499 -3.20 -27.37 -2.67
C GLN A 499 -2.96 -28.81 -2.26
N ARG A 500 -4.03 -29.51 -1.84
CA ARG A 500 -4.03 -30.95 -1.71
C ARG A 500 -3.55 -31.45 -3.06
N THR A 501 -2.30 -31.88 -3.09
CA THR A 501 -1.75 -32.64 -4.18
C THR A 501 -2.71 -33.79 -4.31
N VAL A 502 -3.53 -33.76 -5.36
CA VAL A 502 -4.34 -34.90 -5.75
C VAL A 502 -3.31 -35.96 -6.09
N THR A 503 -2.98 -36.79 -5.10
CA THR A 503 -2.30 -38.05 -5.33
C THR A 503 -3.24 -38.80 -6.23
N THR A 504 -2.99 -38.73 -7.54
CA THR A 504 -3.61 -39.59 -8.51
C THR A 504 -3.24 -40.99 -8.09
N MET A 505 -4.15 -41.64 -7.37
CA MET A 505 -4.17 -43.09 -7.27
C MET A 505 -4.36 -43.59 -8.70
N ARG A 506 -3.25 -43.87 -9.36
CA ARG A 506 -3.23 -44.64 -10.59
C ARG A 506 -3.58 -46.06 -10.17
N GLU A 507 -4.82 -46.46 -10.44
CA GLU A 507 -5.26 -47.85 -10.34
C GLU A 507 -4.29 -48.78 -11.09
N PRO A 508 -3.98 -49.96 -10.54
CA PRO A 508 -3.32 -51.01 -11.29
C PRO A 508 -4.37 -51.83 -12.04
N GLY A 509 -4.23 -51.95 -13.36
CA GLY A 509 -4.84 -53.02 -14.14
C GLY A 509 -5.61 -52.57 -15.38
N ASN A 510 -5.01 -52.79 -16.54
CA ASN A 510 -5.44 -53.94 -17.35
C ASN A 510 -4.39 -54.25 -18.41
N ALA A 511 -3.88 -55.47 -18.34
CA ALA A 511 -3.29 -56.14 -19.48
C ALA A 511 -4.44 -56.59 -20.38
N LEU A 512 -4.39 -56.23 -21.66
CA LEU A 512 -4.72 -57.03 -22.83
C LEU A 512 -4.16 -56.33 -24.07
#